data_AF-A0A7L3ZB48-F1
#
_entry.id   AF-A0A7L3ZB48-F1
#
_cell.length_a   1.000
_cell.length_b   1.000
_cell.length_c   1.000
_cell.angle_alpha   90.00
_cell.angle_beta   90.00
_cell.angle_gamma   90.00
#
_symmetry.space_group_name_H-M   'P 1'
#
loop_
_entity.id
_entity.type
_entity.pdbx_description
1 polymer ?
#
loop_
_entity_poly.entity_id
_entity_poly.type
_entity_poly.pdbx_seq_one_letter_code
_entity_poly.pdbx_strand_id
1 'polypeptide(L)'
;GWILEGFPENQEQAWMLQSSGIIPRHVGKQYQVCVIAYKVYHTTFDWPSDPLVQQRLVKPEDLSEQEMSKKLLEYHRNFPGVFQIYQKVLKSINADQPSMDV
;
A
#
# COMPACT_ATOMS: atom_id res chain seq x y z
N GLY A 1 3.94 -2.85 -20.07
CA GLY A 1 4.29 -3.48 -18.77
C GLY A 1 3.06 -3.50 -17.90
N TRP A 2 3.16 -4.02 -16.68
CA TRP A 2 2.06 -4.06 -15.72
C TRP A 2 2.58 -3.66 -14.33
N ILE A 3 1.67 -3.14 -13.49
CA ILE A 3 1.90 -2.85 -12.07
C ILE A 3 0.76 -3.53 -11.33
N LEU A 4 1.08 -4.30 -10.30
CA LEU A 4 0.10 -4.85 -9.36
C LEU A 4 0.27 -4.08 -8.05
N GLU A 5 -0.81 -3.46 -7.60
CA GLU A 5 -0.89 -2.72 -6.34
C GLU A 5 -1.79 -3.51 -5.39
N GLY A 6 -1.36 -3.69 -4.15
CA GLY A 6 -2.11 -4.49 -3.16
C GLY A 6 -2.18 -6.00 -3.44
N PHE A 7 -1.40 -6.54 -4.38
CA PHE A 7 -1.38 -7.98 -4.68
C PHE A 7 0.03 -8.44 -5.10
N PRO A 8 0.51 -9.62 -4.67
CA PRO A 8 -0.12 -10.58 -3.75
C PRO A 8 -0.03 -10.15 -2.28
N GLU A 9 -1.07 -10.47 -1.50
CA GLU A 9 -1.19 -10.15 -0.08
C GLU A 9 -0.69 -11.29 0.83
N ASN A 10 -0.63 -12.51 0.31
CA ASN A 10 -0.19 -13.68 1.05
C ASN A 10 0.63 -14.65 0.19
N GLN A 11 1.22 -15.63 0.87
CA GLN A 11 2.09 -16.62 0.26
C GLN A 11 1.41 -17.43 -0.85
N GLU A 12 0.17 -17.88 -0.64
CA GLU A 12 -0.56 -18.69 -1.62
C GLU A 12 -0.79 -17.94 -2.93
N GLN A 13 -1.17 -16.66 -2.85
CA GLN A 13 -1.31 -15.80 -4.02
C GLN A 13 0.01 -15.61 -4.77
N ALA A 14 1.11 -15.44 -4.04
CA ALA A 14 2.44 -15.34 -4.64
C ALA A 14 2.83 -16.63 -5.38
N TRP A 15 2.52 -17.81 -4.81
CA TRP A 15 2.72 -19.09 -5.49
C TRP A 15 1.85 -19.24 -6.73
N MET A 16 0.58 -18.84 -6.68
CA MET A 16 -0.31 -18.89 -7.84
C MET A 16 0.21 -18.04 -9.01
N LEU A 17 0.75 -16.85 -8.73
CA LEU A 17 1.38 -16.01 -9.76
C LEU A 17 2.56 -16.73 -10.42
N GLN A 18 3.47 -17.30 -9.63
CA GLN A 18 4.64 -17.99 -10.17
C GLN A 18 4.27 -19.24 -10.98
N SER A 19 3.34 -20.05 -10.47
CA SER A 19 2.85 -21.24 -11.18
C SER A 19 2.14 -20.91 -12.48
N SER A 20 1.55 -19.71 -12.58
CA SER A 20 0.90 -19.21 -13.80
C SER A 20 1.89 -18.52 -14.76
N GLY A 21 3.19 -18.50 -14.43
CA GLY A 21 4.24 -17.84 -15.23
C GLY A 21 4.25 -16.31 -15.11
N ILE A 22 3.49 -15.73 -14.17
CA ILE A 22 3.42 -14.28 -13.95
C ILE A 22 4.50 -13.91 -12.92
N ILE A 23 5.66 -13.51 -13.41
CA ILE A 23 6.82 -13.20 -12.57
C ILE A 23 7.14 -11.69 -12.68
N PRO A 24 7.02 -10.91 -11.59
CA PRO A 24 7.39 -9.50 -11.59
C PRO A 24 8.89 -9.32 -11.78
N ARG A 25 9.27 -8.29 -12.54
CA ARG A 25 10.68 -7.86 -12.66
C ARG A 25 11.17 -7.12 -11.42
N HIS A 26 10.28 -6.38 -10.76
CA HIS A 26 10.56 -5.61 -9.56
C HIS A 26 9.38 -5.73 -8.60
N VAL A 27 9.68 -5.86 -7.31
CA VAL A 27 8.68 -5.82 -6.24
C VAL A 27 9.08 -4.70 -5.29
N GLY A 28 8.20 -3.70 -5.12
CA GLY A 28 8.39 -2.59 -4.20
C GLY A 28 7.57 -2.78 -2.95
N LYS A 29 8.14 -2.43 -1.79
CA LYS A 29 7.39 -2.25 -0.55
C LYS A 29 7.20 -0.76 -0.32
N GLN A 30 5.95 -0.32 -0.25
CA GLN A 30 5.61 1.03 0.18
C GLN A 30 4.62 0.95 1.33
N TYR A 31 4.88 1.69 2.40
CA TYR A 31 3.94 1.89 3.48
C TYR A 31 3.01 3.02 3.04
N GLN A 32 1.91 2.68 2.35
CA GLN A 32 0.93 3.68 1.96
C GLN A 32 -0.26 3.68 2.92
N VAL A 33 -0.67 4.88 3.31
CA VAL A 33 -1.98 5.16 3.88
C VAL A 33 -3.01 5.01 2.76
N CYS A 34 -4.08 4.27 3.03
CA CYS A 34 -5.12 3.86 2.09
C CYS A 34 -5.62 5.01 1.20
N VAL A 35 -5.60 4.82 -0.12
CA VAL A 35 -6.10 5.77 -1.12
C VAL A 35 -7.21 5.10 -1.92
N ILE A 36 -8.45 5.55 -1.76
CA ILE A 36 -9.53 5.23 -2.71
C ILE A 36 -10.00 6.54 -3.33
N ALA A 37 -9.54 6.74 -4.58
CA ALA A 37 -10.04 7.65 -5.60
C ALA A 37 -10.01 9.19 -5.33
N TYR A 38 -9.57 9.93 -6.35
CA TYR A 38 -9.60 11.40 -6.49
C TYR A 38 -9.00 12.21 -5.32
N LYS A 39 -7.67 12.22 -5.24
CA LYS A 39 -6.84 13.10 -4.38
C LYS A 39 -7.19 13.04 -2.89
N VAL A 40 -6.33 12.33 -2.15
CA VAL A 40 -6.40 12.22 -0.69
C VAL A 40 -5.80 13.46 -0.05
N TYR A 41 -6.43 13.92 1.02
CA TYR A 41 -5.93 14.99 1.87
C TYR A 41 -5.68 14.45 3.27
N HIS A 42 -4.67 14.99 3.95
CA HIS A 42 -4.32 14.59 5.31
C HIS A 42 -4.58 15.76 6.26
N THR A 43 -5.29 15.51 7.37
CA THR A 43 -5.63 16.54 8.38
C THR A 43 -4.40 17.24 8.97
N THR A 44 -3.31 16.50 9.17
CA THR A 44 -2.02 17.02 9.68
C THR A 44 -1.03 17.52 8.62
N PHE A 45 -0.84 16.78 7.52
CA PHE A 45 0.31 16.98 6.61
C PHE A 45 -0.05 17.62 5.26
N ASP A 46 -1.32 17.51 4.81
CA ASP A 46 -1.76 17.98 3.48
C ASP A 46 -3.25 18.36 3.54
N TRP A 47 -3.56 19.39 4.32
CA TRP A 47 -4.93 19.89 4.48
C TRP A 47 -5.22 20.99 3.45
N PRO A 48 -6.30 20.89 2.66
CA PRO A 48 -6.56 21.86 1.60
C PRO A 48 -6.92 23.22 2.19
N SER A 49 -6.36 24.30 1.65
CA SER A 49 -6.69 25.67 2.09
C SER A 49 -8.04 26.18 1.56
N ASP A 50 -8.56 25.58 0.48
CA ASP A 50 -9.83 25.97 -0.14
C ASP A 50 -11.03 25.43 0.67
N PRO A 51 -11.88 26.31 1.24
CA PRO A 51 -13.06 25.90 2.02
C PRO A 51 -14.08 25.08 1.22
N LEU A 52 -14.19 25.29 -0.10
CA LEU A 52 -15.11 24.53 -0.96
C LEU A 52 -14.64 23.09 -1.15
N VAL A 53 -13.33 22.87 -1.12
CA VAL A 53 -12.74 21.52 -1.15
C VAL A 53 -12.99 20.84 0.19
N GLN A 54 -12.76 21.53 1.31
CA GLN A 54 -12.98 20.99 2.65
C GLN A 54 -14.42 20.51 2.87
N GLN A 55 -15.43 21.26 2.40
CA GLN A 55 -16.84 20.90 2.53
C GLN A 55 -17.23 19.64 1.75
N ARG A 56 -16.45 19.27 0.73
CA ARG A 56 -16.70 18.11 -0.14
C ARG A 56 -15.93 16.87 0.32
N LEU A 57 -15.07 16.99 1.33
CA LEU A 57 -14.30 15.86 1.84
C LEU A 57 -15.23 14.87 2.53
N VAL A 58 -15.09 13.60 2.15
CA VAL A 58 -15.80 12.49 2.78
C VAL A 58 -14.77 11.68 3.54
N LYS A 59 -15.06 11.38 4.81
CA LYS A 59 -14.24 10.44 5.57
C LYS A 59 -14.50 9.03 5.03
N PRO A 60 -13.46 8.29 4.65
CA PRO A 60 -13.63 6.89 4.28
C PRO A 60 -14.18 6.09 5.47
N GLU A 61 -15.10 5.17 5.19
CA GLU A 61 -15.78 4.35 6.21
C GLU A 61 -14.82 3.34 6.88
N ASP A 62 -13.78 2.89 6.17
CA ASP A 62 -12.87 1.80 6.58
C ASP A 62 -11.59 2.24 7.32
N LEU A 63 -11.60 3.41 7.97
CA LEU A 63 -10.42 4.02 8.61
C LEU A 63 -10.50 4.10 10.14
N SER A 64 -11.33 3.30 10.81
CA SER A 64 -11.26 3.28 12.28
C SER A 64 -9.87 2.79 12.73
N GLU A 65 -9.37 3.34 13.84
CA GLU A 65 -8.05 2.97 14.36
C GLU A 65 -7.94 1.47 14.67
N GLN A 66 -9.04 0.86 15.12
CA GLN A 66 -9.12 -0.57 15.42
C GLN A 66 -9.03 -1.41 14.16
N GLU A 67 -9.75 -1.05 13.10
CA GLU A 67 -9.68 -1.76 11.80
C GLU A 67 -8.32 -1.58 11.15
N MET A 68 -7.75 -0.38 11.21
CA MET A 68 -6.40 -0.10 10.70
C MET A 68 -5.35 -0.92 11.45
N SER A 69 -5.46 -1.01 12.78
CA SER A 69 -4.58 -1.85 13.61
C SER A 69 -4.70 -3.33 13.25
N LYS A 70 -5.92 -3.82 13.01
CA LYS A 70 -6.16 -5.19 12.56
C LYS A 70 -5.52 -5.47 11.19
N LYS A 71 -5.74 -4.57 10.21
CA LYS A 71 -5.12 -4.66 8.87
C LYS A 71 -3.60 -4.65 8.95
N LEU A 72 -3.03 -3.79 9.80
CA LEU A 72 -1.58 -3.71 10.00
C LEU A 72 -1.02 -5.02 10.59
N LEU A 73 -1.71 -5.60 11.58
CA LEU A 73 -1.34 -6.89 12.15
C LEU A 73 -1.40 -8.03 11.13
N GLU A 74 -2.46 -8.09 10.32
CA GLU A 74 -2.60 -9.08 9.26
C GLU A 74 -1.49 -8.96 8.21
N TYR A 75 -1.18 -7.72 7.80
CA TYR A 75 -0.04 -7.44 6.92
C TYR A 75 1.27 -7.98 7.51
N HIS A 76 1.60 -7.63 8.76
CA HIS A 76 2.83 -8.09 9.40
C HIS A 76 2.91 -9.62 9.55
N ARG A 77 1.78 -10.32 9.63
CA ARG A 77 1.73 -11.79 9.69
C ARG A 77 1.98 -12.44 8.33
N ASN A 78 1.37 -11.93 7.27
CA ASN A 78 1.38 -12.58 5.96
C ASN A 78 2.59 -12.21 5.10
N PHE A 79 3.06 -10.98 5.24
CA PHE A 79 4.04 -10.40 4.33
C PHE A 79 5.45 -11.03 4.38
N PRO A 80 5.95 -11.57 5.51
CA PRO A 80 7.23 -12.29 5.53
C PRO A 80 7.31 -13.45 4.52
N GLY A 81 6.21 -14.20 4.33
CA GLY A 81 6.17 -15.30 3.37
C GLY A 81 6.25 -14.83 1.91
N VAL A 82 5.55 -13.74 1.59
CA VAL A 82 5.63 -13.10 0.26
C VAL A 82 7.05 -12.59 -0.02
N PHE A 83 7.72 -12.03 0.99
CA PHE A 83 9.08 -11.54 0.89
C PHE A 83 10.11 -12.62 0.61
N GLN A 84 9.98 -13.76 1.27
CA GLN A 84 10.87 -14.88 1.02
C GLN A 84 10.77 -15.38 -0.43
N ILE A 85 9.57 -15.36 -1.02
CA ILE A 85 9.32 -15.76 -2.41
C ILE A 85 9.99 -14.79 -3.39
N TYR A 86 9.86 -13.47 -3.17
CA TYR A 86 10.36 -12.45 -4.09
C TYR A 86 11.72 -11.84 -3.72
N GLN A 87 12.44 -12.43 -2.76
CA GLN A 87 13.70 -11.89 -2.22
C GLN A 87 14.74 -11.45 -3.27
N LYS A 88 14.79 -12.11 -4.44
CA LYS A 88 15.75 -11.82 -5.51
C LYS A 88 15.44 -10.52 -6.28
N VAL A 89 14.17 -10.10 -6.29
CA VAL A 89 13.68 -8.94 -7.06
C VAL A 89 13.04 -7.88 -6.15
N LEU A 90 13.10 -8.09 -4.83
CA LEU A 90 12.55 -7.19 -3.83
C LEU A 90 13.44 -5.95 -3.68
N LYS A 91 12.80 -4.78 -3.69
CA LYS A 91 13.42 -3.49 -3.39
C LYS A 91 12.72 -2.87 -2.19
N SER A 92 13.50 -2.62 -1.14
CA SER A 92 13.05 -1.86 0.02
C SER A 92 13.22 -0.38 -0.29
N ILE A 93 12.15 0.39 -0.16
CA ILE A 93 12.14 1.84 -0.38
C ILE A 93 11.78 2.48 0.95
N ASN A 94 12.59 3.46 1.38
CA ASN A 94 12.22 4.26 2.53
C ASN A 94 11.12 5.24 2.10
N ALA A 95 9.94 5.12 2.69
CA ALA A 95 8.82 6.02 2.43
C ALA A 95 8.73 7.15 3.48
N ASP A 96 9.56 7.13 4.53
CA ASP A 96 9.61 8.14 5.60
C ASP A 96 10.48 9.35 5.20
N GLN A 97 10.42 9.73 3.93
CA GLN A 97 11.16 10.85 3.34
C GLN A 97 10.25 11.62 2.37
N PRO A 98 10.59 12.86 2.00
CA PRO A 98 9.79 13.65 1.06
C PRO A 98 9.53 12.89 -0.25
N SER A 99 8.38 13.10 -0.88
CA SER A 99 7.98 12.34 -2.08
C SER A 99 8.94 12.48 -3.26
N MET A 100 9.73 13.55 -3.31
CA MET A 100 10.78 13.76 -4.32
C MET A 100 12.02 12.89 -4.10
N ASP A 101 12.21 12.37 -2.89
CA ASP A 101 13.38 11.59 -2.46
C ASP A 101 13.08 10.06 -2.39
N VAL A 102 11.83 9.66 -2.69
CA VAL A 102 11.33 8.26 -2.76
C VAL A 102 11.47 7.71 -4.18
#